data_AF-C5K7S8-F1
#
_entry.id   AF-C5K7S8-F1
#
_cell.length_a   1.000
_cell.length_b   1.000
_cell.length_c   1.000
_cell.angle_alpha   90.00
_cell.angle_beta   90.00
_cell.angle_gamma   90.00
#
_symmetry.space_group_name_H-M   'P 1'
#
loop_
_entity.id
_entity.type
_entity.pdbx_description
1 polymer ?
#
loop_
_entity_poly.entity_id
_entity_poly.type
_entity_poly.pdbx_seq_one_letter_code
_entity_poly.pdbx_strand_id
1 'polypeptide(L)' 'YKWCRTCRVVRPPRASHCADCDNCVMQFDHHCPFVGNCVGRRNYLYVVKSFVTVGISIVDTSTCLYMQH' A
#
# COMPACT_ATOMS: atom_id res chain seq x y z
N TYR A 1 10.03 -20.70 -2.34
CA TYR A 1 10.75 -20.08 -1.21
C TYR A 1 12.09 -19.55 -1.72
N LYS A 2 12.53 -18.35 -1.35
CA LYS A 2 13.81 -17.76 -1.81
C LYS A 2 14.57 -17.14 -0.63
N TRP A 3 15.85 -17.46 -0.45
CA TRP A 3 16.67 -16.82 0.57
C TRP A 3 16.79 -15.30 0.32
N CYS A 4 16.73 -14.51 1.39
CA CYS A 4 17.07 -13.08 1.39
C CYS A 4 18.45 -12.92 2.05
N ARG A 5 19.40 -12.33 1.31
CA ARG A 5 20.77 -12.11 1.81
C ARG A 5 20.82 -11.03 2.90
N THR A 6 20.06 -9.94 2.76
CA THR A 6 20.01 -8.83 3.71
C THR A 6 19.38 -9.24 5.04
N CYS A 7 18.13 -9.72 5.01
CA CYS A 7 17.39 -10.08 6.22
C CYS A 7 17.82 -11.44 6.81
N ARG A 8 18.61 -12.25 6.09
CA ARG A 8 19.04 -13.60 6.49
C ARG A 8 17.85 -14.53 6.84
N VAL A 9 16.81 -14.51 6.01
CA VAL A 9 15.62 -15.36 6.15
C VAL A 9 15.24 -16.04 4.83
N VAL A 10 14.61 -17.21 4.92
CA VAL A 10 13.94 -17.84 3.78
C VAL A 10 12.61 -17.12 3.56
N ARG A 11 12.48 -16.41 2.42
CA ARG A 11 11.24 -15.73 2.09
C ARG A 11 10.14 -16.75 1.76
N PRO A 12 8.97 -16.64 2.39
CA PRO A 12 7.79 -17.40 2.01
C PRO A 12 7.30 -16.98 0.60
N PRO A 13 6.37 -17.73 -0.01
CA PRO A 13 5.86 -17.40 -1.34
C PRO A 13 5.28 -15.99 -1.37
N ARG A 14 5.51 -15.28 -2.48
CA ARG A 14 5.08 -13.90 -2.71
C ARG A 14 5.65 -12.84 -1.77
N ALA A 15 6.65 -13.18 -0.94
CA ALA A 15 7.37 -12.18 -0.15
C ALA A 15 8.61 -11.68 -0.88
N SER A 16 8.88 -10.37 -0.79
CA SER A 16 10.04 -9.71 -1.39
C SER A 16 10.69 -8.76 -0.39
N HIS A 17 12.00 -8.57 -0.52
CA HIS A 17 12.73 -7.59 0.27
C HIS A 17 12.61 -6.23 -0.40
N CYS A 18 12.19 -5.23 0.36
CA CYS A 18 12.24 -3.82 -0.04
C CYS A 18 13.52 -3.21 0.53
N ALA A 19 14.35 -2.64 -0.35
CA ALA A 19 15.59 -2.00 0.07
C ALA A 19 15.31 -0.69 0.82
N ASP A 20 14.28 0.07 0.41
CA ASP A 20 13.94 1.35 1.03
C ASP A 20 13.45 1.21 2.47
N CYS A 21 12.72 0.13 2.77
CA CYS A 21 12.25 -0.19 4.13
C CYS A 21 13.15 -1.17 4.88
N ASP A 22 14.23 -1.64 4.25
CA ASP A 22 15.17 -2.66 4.74
C ASP A 22 14.50 -3.88 5.41
N ASN A 23 13.43 -4.40 4.81
CA ASN A 23 12.71 -5.54 5.37
C ASN A 23 12.05 -6.43 4.30
N CYS A 24 11.74 -7.67 4.67
CA CYS A 24 10.99 -8.58 3.82
C CYS A 24 9.48 -8.40 4.06
N VAL A 25 8.74 -8.06 3.01
CA VAL A 25 7.30 -7.79 3.06
C VAL A 25 6.53 -8.98 2.49
N MET A 26 5.50 -9.43 3.22
CA MET A 26 4.59 -10.50 2.79
C MET A 26 3.61 -10.04 1.71
N GLN A 27 3.44 -10.84 0.66
CA GLN A 27 2.62 -10.46 -0.52
C GLN A 27 2.98 -9.04 -0.97
N PHE A 28 4.28 -8.80 -1.15
CA PHE A 28 4.80 -7.49 -1.51
C PHE A 28 4.22 -7.06 -2.86
N ASP A 29 3.62 -5.87 -2.88
CA ASP A 29 3.16 -5.21 -4.09
C ASP A 29 4.19 -4.16 -4.53
N HIS A 30 4.35 -3.09 -3.75
CA HIS A 30 5.32 -2.03 -4.02
C HIS A 30 5.73 -1.25 -2.76
N HIS A 31 6.82 -0.49 -2.83
CA HIS A 31 7.11 0.59 -1.89
C HIS A 31 6.40 1.86 -2.38
N CYS A 32 5.53 2.46 -1.57
CA CYS A 32 4.76 3.63 -1.96
C CYS A 32 5.28 4.87 -1.24
N PRO A 33 5.91 5.84 -1.94
CA PRO A 33 6.37 7.08 -1.31
C PRO A 33 5.24 7.90 -0.69
N PHE A 34 4.05 7.87 -1.29
CA PHE A 34 2.89 8.62 -0.80
C PHE A 34 2.36 8.13 0.54
N VAL A 35 2.50 6.83 0.81
CA VAL A 35 2.15 6.21 2.10
C VAL A 35 3.34 6.21 3.06
N GLY A 36 4.55 6.48 2.55
CA GLY A 36 5.81 6.39 3.31
C GLY A 36 6.12 4.96 3.78
N ASN A 37 5.56 3.94 3.13
CA ASN A 37 5.70 2.54 3.54
C ASN A 37 5.45 1.57 2.38
N CYS A 38 5.83 0.30 2.56
CA CYS A 38 5.48 -0.76 1.65
C CYS A 38 3.99 -1.09 1.70
N VAL A 39 3.41 -1.35 0.53
CA VAL A 39 2.08 -1.94 0.37
C VAL A 39 2.24 -3.45 0.22
N GLY A 40 1.56 -4.20 1.08
CA GLY A 40 1.56 -5.65 1.06
C GLY A 40 0.44 -6.21 1.93
N ARG A 41 0.52 -7.50 2.30
CA ARG A 41 -0.59 -8.24 2.93
C ARG A 41 -1.28 -7.51 4.10
N ARG A 42 -0.50 -6.83 4.95
CA ARG A 42 -1.02 -6.22 6.20
C ARG A 42 -1.80 -4.91 5.96
N ASN A 43 -1.50 -4.18 4.90
CA ASN A 43 -2.07 -2.86 4.65
C ASN A 43 -2.74 -2.69 3.28
N TYR A 44 -2.66 -3.67 2.39
CA TYR A 44 -3.23 -3.60 1.03
C TYR A 44 -4.69 -3.13 1.03
N LEU A 45 -5.56 -3.80 1.81
CA LEU A 45 -6.98 -3.44 1.88
C LEU A 45 -7.22 -2.08 2.54
N TYR A 46 -6.37 -1.67 3.50
CA TYR A 46 -6.50 -0.36 4.12
C TYR A 46 -6.16 0.73 3.12
N VAL A 47 -5.05 0.60 2.40
CA VAL A 47 -4.63 1.55 1.36
C VAL A 47 -5.71 1.67 0.27
N VAL A 48 -6.24 0.54 -0.23
CA VAL A 48 -7.33 0.55 -1.22
C VAL A 48 -8.59 1.23 -0.68
N LYS A 49 -9.03 0.89 0.54
CA LYS A 49 -10.20 1.52 1.16
C LYS A 49 -10.01 3.02 1.38
N SER A 50 -8.82 3.45 1.79
CA SER A 50 -8.50 4.86 1.95
C SER A 50 -8.61 5.61 0.62
N PHE A 51 -8.10 5.07 -0.49
CA PHE A 51 -8.26 5.72 -1.80
C PHE A 51 -9.73 5.78 -2.25
N VAL A 52 -10.50 4.71 -2.07
CA VAL A 52 -11.92 4.69 -2.44
C VAL A 52 -12.73 5.69 -1.62
N THR A 53 -12.54 5.72 -0.30
CA THR A 53 -13.27 6.62 0.60
C THR A 53 -12.95 8.09 0.32
N VAL A 54 -11.68 8.43 0.14
CA VAL A 54 -11.26 9.78 -0.28
C VAL A 54 -11.88 10.15 -1.63
N GLY A 55 -11.88 9.23 -2.60
CA GLY A 55 -12.51 9.45 -3.90
C GLY A 55 -14.01 9.76 -3.80
N ILE A 56 -14.76 8.99 -3.01
CA ILE A 56 -16.19 9.23 -2.78
C ILE A 56 -16.41 10.61 -2.14
N SER A 57 -15.67 10.94 -1.08
CA SER A 57 -15.80 12.24 -0.41
C SER A 57 -15.49 13.42 -1.33
N ILE A 58 -14.53 13.28 -2.25
CA ILE A 58 -14.24 14.31 -3.26
C ILE A 58 -15.42 14.50 -4.22
N VAL A 59 -16.04 13.41 -4.68
CA VAL A 59 -17.20 13.48 -5.58
C VAL A 59 -18.40 14.10 -4.86
N ASP A 60 -18.68 13.67 -3.63
CA ASP A 60 -19.79 14.20 -2.83
C ASP A 60 -19.64 15.69 -2.55
N THR A 61 -18.44 16.14 -2.19
CA THR A 61 -18.17 17.56 -1.96
C THR A 61 -18.27 18.37 -3.26
N SER A 62 -17.79 17.84 -4.38
CA SER A 62 -17.89 18.50 -5.68
C SER A 62 -19.33 18.66 -6.16
N THR A 63 -20.17 17.63 -5.98
CA THR A 63 -21.60 17.70 -6.33
C THR A 63 -22.36 18.66 -5.41
N CYS A 64 -22.03 18.71 -4.12
CA CYS A 64 -22.57 19.67 -3.17
C CYS A 64 -22.25 21.12 -3.59
N LEU A 65 -21.00 21.40 -3.95
CA LEU A 65 -20.59 22.72 -4.45
C LEU A 65 -21.32 23.10 -5.74
N TYR A 66 -21.52 22.14 -6.65
CA TYR A 66 -22.29 22.37 -7.88
C TYR A 66 -23.75 22.76 -7.59
N MET A 67 -24.40 22.13 -6.60
CA MET A 67 -25.78 22.44 -6.21
C MET A 67 -25.94 23.79 -5.48
N GLN A 68 -24.84 24.44 -5.09
CA GLN A 68 -24.84 25.79 -4.51
C GLN A 68 -24.77 26.91 -5.56
N HIS A 69 -24.57 26.55 -6.83
CA HIS A 69 -24.55 27.45 -7.98
C HIS A 69 -25.82 27.30 -8.81
#